data_AF-A0A4P9ZGD8-F1
#
_entry.id   AF-A0A4P9ZGD8-F1
#
_cell.length_a   1.000
_cell.length_b   1.000
_cell.length_c   1.000
_cell.angle_alpha   90.00
_cell.angle_beta   90.00
_cell.angle_gamma   90.00
#
_symmetry.space_group_name_H-M   'P 1'
#
loop_
_entity.id
_entity.type
_entity.pdbx_description
1 polymer ?
#
loop_
_entity_poly.entity_id
_entity_poly.type
_entity_poly.pdbx_seq_one_letter_code
_entity_poly.pdbx_strand_id
1 'polypeptide(L)'
;MKTECRGQIHSRRANNIVALNKVIRDGSWTVPPAQAVRLIASVEECLILLYNWTFTVDPNVQKVRDTLFDTVLMIMANTRGPHFLREALLYSLVDLVFMFSCCDDTESRRNFLVLNGLQHRKTAFTATVVEAQRVVLAADIVNFHVDVIHSYAAKHDPDAMRPMLRTVLACLGVFAEQEALEHFCSHTW
;
A
#
# COMPACT_ATOMS: atom_id res chain seq x y z
N MET A 1 -22.05 -22.96 -13.57
CA MET A 1 -20.86 -22.13 -13.86
C MET A 1 -19.64 -22.92 -13.46
N LYS A 2 -18.71 -23.20 -14.39
CA LYS A 2 -17.41 -23.75 -14.01
C LYS A 2 -16.67 -22.63 -13.28
N THR A 3 -16.45 -22.78 -11.98
CA THR A 3 -15.54 -21.95 -11.20
C THR A 3 -14.15 -22.21 -11.76
N GLU A 4 -13.73 -21.39 -12.73
CA GLU A 4 -12.32 -21.36 -13.13
C GLU A 4 -11.53 -20.99 -11.87
N CYS A 5 -10.72 -21.94 -11.38
CA CYS A 5 -9.81 -21.69 -10.27
C CYS A 5 -8.93 -20.49 -10.67
N ARG A 6 -9.01 -19.40 -9.89
CA ARG A 6 -8.11 -18.24 -10.03
C ARG A 6 -6.66 -18.76 -10.03
N GLY A 7 -5.85 -18.29 -10.98
CA GLY A 7 -4.58 -18.91 -11.36
C GLY A 7 -3.42 -18.70 -10.39
N GLN A 8 -2.44 -19.60 -10.41
CA GLN A 8 -1.15 -19.40 -9.73
C GLN A 8 -0.26 -18.41 -10.51
N ILE A 9 0.58 -17.64 -9.81
CA ILE A 9 1.60 -16.85 -10.48
C ILE A 9 2.71 -17.78 -10.96
N HIS A 10 2.83 -17.92 -12.27
CA HIS A 10 3.94 -18.67 -12.84
C HIS A 10 5.29 -18.03 -12.49
N SER A 11 6.26 -18.86 -12.11
CA SER A 11 7.63 -18.46 -11.76
C SER A 11 8.29 -17.52 -12.77
N ARG A 12 7.99 -17.67 -14.07
CA ARG A 12 8.46 -16.76 -15.13
C ARG A 12 7.98 -15.31 -14.94
N ARG A 13 6.72 -15.09 -14.54
CA ARG A 13 6.17 -13.75 -14.29
C ARG A 13 6.82 -13.13 -13.05
N ALA A 14 6.94 -13.90 -11.97
CA ALA A 14 7.61 -13.45 -10.75
C ALA A 14 9.08 -13.05 -11.03
N ASN A 15 9.82 -13.87 -11.78
CA ASN A 15 11.20 -13.56 -12.16
C ASN A 15 11.32 -12.33 -13.07
N ASN A 16 10.34 -12.09 -13.95
CA ASN A 16 10.33 -10.87 -14.77
C ASN A 16 10.15 -9.60 -13.93
N ILE A 17 9.27 -9.62 -12.93
CA ILE A 17 9.06 -8.48 -12.01
C ILE A 17 10.35 -8.20 -11.22
N VAL A 18 11.01 -9.26 -10.73
CA VAL A 18 12.30 -9.17 -10.03
C VAL A 18 13.39 -8.58 -10.93
N ALA A 19 13.47 -9.05 -12.18
CA ALA A 19 14.42 -8.53 -13.15
C ALA A 19 14.16 -7.05 -13.48
N LEU A 20 12.90 -6.65 -13.58
CA LEU A 20 12.52 -5.25 -13.81
C LEU A 20 12.91 -4.36 -12.64
N ASN A 21 12.64 -4.77 -11.39
CA ASN A 21 13.07 -4.03 -10.20
C ASN A 21 14.58 -3.77 -10.22
N LYS A 22 15.39 -4.79 -10.55
CA LYS A 22 16.83 -4.64 -10.67
C LYS A 22 17.23 -3.55 -11.67
N VAL A 23 16.58 -3.50 -12.83
CA VAL A 23 16.85 -2.47 -13.85
C VAL A 23 16.53 -1.07 -13.32
N ILE A 24 15.40 -0.91 -12.61
CA ILE A 24 15.00 0.39 -12.05
C ILE A 24 15.98 0.83 -10.95
N ARG A 25 16.45 -0.13 -10.13
CA ARG A 25 17.39 0.11 -9.02
C ARG A 25 18.77 0.53 -9.49
N ASP A 26 19.24 -0.05 -10.59
CA ASP A 26 20.57 0.22 -11.12
C ASP A 26 20.62 1.56 -11.89
N GLY A 27 19.47 2.22 -12.12
CA GLY A 27 19.37 3.54 -12.75
C GLY A 27 19.54 4.71 -11.77
N SER A 28 20.11 5.83 -12.23
CA SER A 28 20.12 7.09 -11.48
C SER A 28 18.97 7.99 -11.95
N TRP A 29 18.02 8.26 -11.06
CA TRP A 29 16.86 9.08 -11.37
C TRP A 29 16.35 9.80 -10.13
N THR A 30 15.64 10.92 -10.33
CA THR A 30 14.91 11.59 -9.24
C THR A 30 13.53 11.98 -9.73
N VAL A 31 12.52 11.84 -8.86
CA VAL A 31 11.14 12.18 -9.17
C VAL A 31 10.60 13.28 -8.24
N PRO A 32 9.71 14.17 -8.73
CA PRO A 32 8.94 15.06 -7.87
C PRO A 32 7.98 14.30 -6.96
N PRO A 33 7.60 14.84 -5.79
CA PRO A 33 6.67 14.18 -4.84
C PRO A 33 5.36 13.72 -5.48
N ALA A 34 4.72 14.56 -6.29
CA ALA A 34 3.45 14.21 -6.94
C ALA A 34 3.58 12.99 -7.88
N GLN A 35 4.75 12.81 -8.51
CA GLN A 35 5.01 11.64 -9.34
C GLN A 35 5.30 10.41 -8.49
N ALA A 36 6.06 10.57 -7.40
CA ALA A 36 6.32 9.48 -6.46
C ALA A 36 5.03 8.91 -5.86
N VAL A 37 4.10 9.76 -5.42
CA VAL A 37 2.79 9.32 -4.92
C VAL A 37 2.03 8.46 -5.94
N ARG A 38 2.00 8.89 -7.21
CA ARG A 38 1.37 8.09 -8.28
C ARG A 38 2.06 6.75 -8.51
N LEU A 39 3.39 6.73 -8.50
CA LEU A 39 4.15 5.50 -8.70
C LEU A 39 3.94 4.51 -7.54
N ILE A 40 3.91 5.00 -6.30
CA ILE A 40 3.63 4.19 -5.11
C ILE A 40 2.22 3.61 -5.20
N ALA A 41 1.22 4.44 -5.50
CA ALA A 41 -0.15 3.98 -5.70
C ALA A 41 -0.24 2.92 -6.81
N SER A 42 0.44 3.09 -7.94
CA SER A 42 0.47 2.06 -9.00
C SER A 42 1.14 0.75 -8.55
N VAL A 43 2.13 0.80 -7.65
CA VAL A 43 2.73 -0.41 -7.07
C VAL A 43 1.75 -1.12 -6.13
N GLU A 44 1.01 -0.37 -5.31
CA GLU A 44 -0.06 -0.88 -4.46
C GLU A 44 -1.22 -1.48 -5.29
N GLU A 45 -1.61 -0.84 -6.39
CA GLU A 45 -2.56 -1.41 -7.36
C GLU A 45 -2.08 -2.73 -7.94
N CYS A 46 -0.80 -2.83 -8.30
CA CYS A 46 -0.21 -4.08 -8.77
C CYS A 46 -0.35 -5.17 -7.71
N LEU A 47 -0.17 -4.83 -6.43
CA LEU A 47 -0.34 -5.75 -5.31
C LEU A 47 -1.80 -6.17 -5.13
N ILE A 48 -2.75 -5.24 -5.21
CA ILE A 48 -4.19 -5.54 -5.14
C ILE A 48 -4.59 -6.48 -6.27
N LEU A 49 -4.13 -6.21 -7.50
CA LEU A 49 -4.37 -7.07 -8.64
C LEU A 49 -3.70 -8.44 -8.46
N LEU A 50 -2.50 -8.49 -7.87
CA LEU A 50 -1.81 -9.74 -7.55
C LEU A 50 -2.66 -10.64 -6.65
N TYR A 51 -3.08 -10.10 -5.50
CA TYR A 51 -3.84 -10.83 -4.49
C TYR A 51 -5.27 -11.13 -4.94
N ASN A 52 -5.85 -10.32 -5.81
CA ASN A 52 -7.13 -10.65 -6.44
C ASN A 52 -7.05 -11.92 -7.29
N TRP A 53 -5.89 -12.20 -7.90
CA TRP A 53 -5.69 -13.34 -8.77
C TRP A 53 -5.25 -14.60 -8.03
N THR A 54 -4.84 -14.50 -6.76
CA THR A 54 -4.33 -15.63 -5.98
C THR A 54 -5.21 -15.97 -4.79
N PHE A 55 -5.57 -17.24 -4.62
CA PHE A 55 -6.38 -17.70 -3.48
C PHE A 55 -5.52 -18.17 -2.28
N THR A 56 -4.23 -18.42 -2.50
CA THR A 56 -3.27 -18.82 -1.46
C THR A 56 -1.96 -18.09 -1.70
N VAL A 57 -1.29 -17.66 -0.61
CA VAL A 57 0.02 -17.02 -0.70
C VAL A 57 1.05 -18.11 -1.00
N ASP A 58 1.40 -18.26 -2.28
CA ASP A 58 2.50 -19.13 -2.69
C ASP A 58 3.85 -18.39 -2.63
N PRO A 59 4.99 -19.09 -2.56
CA PRO A 59 6.31 -18.45 -2.45
C PRO A 59 6.63 -17.42 -3.54
N ASN A 60 6.06 -17.55 -4.74
CA ASN A 60 6.23 -16.57 -5.81
C ASN A 60 5.40 -15.30 -5.57
N VAL A 61 4.20 -15.41 -4.98
CA VAL A 61 3.40 -14.25 -4.55
C VAL A 61 4.20 -13.45 -3.53
N GLN A 62 4.75 -14.12 -2.52
CA GLN A 62 5.58 -13.48 -1.50
C GLN A 62 6.80 -12.80 -2.12
N LYS A 63 7.51 -13.50 -3.02
CA LYS A 63 8.66 -12.94 -3.74
C LYS A 63 8.30 -11.67 -4.53
N VAL A 64 7.12 -11.66 -5.17
CA VAL A 64 6.64 -10.47 -5.90
C VAL A 64 6.26 -9.36 -4.93
N ARG A 65 5.53 -9.66 -3.85
CA ARG A 65 5.21 -8.69 -2.79
C ARG A 65 6.47 -8.00 -2.27
N ASP A 66 7.49 -8.77 -1.88
CA ASP A 66 8.75 -8.22 -1.35
C ASP A 66 9.48 -7.37 -2.40
N THR A 67 9.43 -7.79 -3.68
CA THR A 67 9.98 -6.99 -4.79
C THR A 67 9.22 -5.66 -4.97
N LEU A 68 7.89 -5.68 -4.84
CA LEU A 68 7.07 -4.47 -4.91
C LEU A 68 7.37 -3.55 -3.72
N PHE A 69 7.56 -4.11 -2.53
CA PHE A 69 7.97 -3.36 -1.34
C PHE A 69 9.31 -2.63 -1.55
N ASP A 70 10.33 -3.36 -2.01
CA ASP A 70 11.63 -2.78 -2.37
C ASP A 70 11.50 -1.67 -3.42
N THR A 71 10.55 -1.83 -4.36
CA THR A 71 10.27 -0.82 -5.38
C THR A 71 9.74 0.47 -4.76
N VAL A 72 8.80 0.37 -3.80
CA VAL A 72 8.27 1.52 -3.07
C VAL A 72 9.37 2.23 -2.29
N LEU A 73 10.20 1.50 -1.54
CA LEU A 73 11.31 2.08 -0.79
C LEU A 73 12.30 2.83 -1.69
N MET A 74 12.59 2.29 -2.86
CA MET A 74 13.42 2.94 -3.86
C MET A 74 12.77 4.21 -4.44
N ILE A 75 11.46 4.20 -4.72
CA ILE A 75 10.74 5.41 -5.16
C ILE A 75 10.86 6.51 -4.12
N MET A 76 10.63 6.18 -2.84
CA MET A 76 10.75 7.13 -1.74
C MET A 76 12.17 7.71 -1.63
N ALA A 77 13.20 6.84 -1.72
CA ALA A 77 14.60 7.27 -1.66
C ALA A 77 15.02 8.19 -2.82
N ASN A 78 14.41 8.03 -4.01
CA ASN A 78 14.66 8.87 -5.18
C ASN A 78 13.69 10.05 -5.32
N THR A 79 12.87 10.32 -4.31
CA THR A 79 11.93 11.45 -4.31
C THR A 79 12.59 12.73 -3.81
N ARG A 80 12.39 13.84 -4.53
CA ARG A 80 12.85 15.16 -4.09
C ARG A 80 11.98 15.66 -2.92
N GLY A 81 12.56 15.79 -1.73
CA GLY A 81 11.82 16.23 -0.54
C GLY A 81 10.87 15.13 -0.03
N PRO A 82 11.40 14.00 0.48
CA PRO A 82 10.57 12.87 0.87
C PRO A 82 9.55 13.22 1.97
N HIS A 83 9.82 14.22 2.81
CA HIS A 83 8.89 14.75 3.84
C HIS A 83 7.48 15.09 3.31
N PHE A 84 7.33 15.38 2.00
CA PHE A 84 6.03 15.63 1.37
C PHE A 84 5.18 14.37 1.16
N LEU A 85 5.75 13.18 1.32
CA LEU A 85 5.04 11.91 1.11
C LEU A 85 4.21 11.49 2.32
N ARG A 86 4.51 12.00 3.52
CA ARG A 86 3.81 11.65 4.77
C ARG A 86 2.29 11.64 4.62
N GLU A 87 1.72 12.78 4.21
CA GLU A 87 0.28 12.94 4.11
C GLU A 87 -0.31 12.04 3.02
N ALA A 88 0.41 11.86 1.90
CA ALA A 88 -0.03 11.01 0.81
C ALA A 88 -0.06 9.53 1.22
N LEU A 89 0.95 9.06 1.95
CA LEU A 89 1.00 7.68 2.46
C LEU A 89 -0.14 7.42 3.45
N LEU A 90 -0.39 8.35 4.38
CA LEU A 90 -1.53 8.23 5.31
C LEU A 90 -2.86 8.26 4.55
N TYR A 91 -2.99 9.12 3.55
CA TYR A 91 -4.20 9.21 2.73
C TYR A 91 -4.46 7.91 1.95
N SER A 92 -3.42 7.30 1.34
CA SER A 92 -3.53 6.00 0.68
C SER A 92 -3.98 4.90 1.65
N LEU A 93 -3.51 4.89 2.91
CA LEU A 93 -3.98 3.94 3.92
C LEU A 93 -5.47 4.11 4.21
N VAL A 94 -5.93 5.36 4.35
CA VAL A 94 -7.36 5.65 4.54
C VAL A 94 -8.16 5.14 3.35
N ASP A 95 -7.71 5.42 2.13
CA ASP A 95 -8.37 4.90 0.94
C ASP A 95 -8.46 3.37 0.97
N LEU A 96 -7.36 2.65 1.27
CA LEU A 96 -7.35 1.18 1.35
C LEU A 96 -8.31 0.64 2.41
N VAL A 97 -8.30 1.20 3.61
CA VAL A 97 -9.18 0.74 4.70
C VAL A 97 -10.65 0.98 4.36
N PHE A 98 -10.99 2.17 3.85
CA PHE A 98 -12.38 2.47 3.48
C PHE A 98 -12.85 1.72 2.24
N MET A 99 -11.93 1.45 1.32
CA MET A 99 -12.13 0.55 0.19
C MET A 99 -12.59 -0.82 0.73
N PHE A 100 -11.79 -1.47 1.58
CA PHE A 100 -12.09 -2.83 2.04
C PHE A 100 -13.18 -2.96 3.11
N SER A 101 -13.35 -1.97 3.99
CA SER A 101 -14.25 -2.09 5.14
C SER A 101 -15.62 -1.45 4.96
N CYS A 102 -15.75 -0.43 4.09
CA CYS A 102 -16.93 0.43 4.09
C CYS A 102 -17.64 0.56 2.73
N CYS A 103 -17.28 -0.25 1.71
CA CYS A 103 -17.97 -0.36 0.42
C CYS A 103 -18.48 0.99 -0.13
N ASP A 104 -17.55 1.92 -0.40
CA ASP A 104 -17.82 3.26 -0.96
C ASP A 104 -18.58 4.26 -0.05
N ASP A 105 -18.58 4.10 1.29
CA ASP A 105 -19.07 5.16 2.19
C ASP A 105 -18.15 6.41 2.16
N THR A 106 -18.45 7.29 1.21
CA THR A 106 -17.74 8.55 0.99
C THR A 106 -17.90 9.54 2.14
N GLU A 107 -19.01 9.50 2.88
CA GLU A 107 -19.27 10.44 3.97
C GLU A 107 -18.46 10.07 5.21
N SER A 108 -18.47 8.80 5.61
CA SER A 108 -17.63 8.32 6.71
C SER A 108 -16.16 8.51 6.40
N ARG A 109 -15.71 8.24 5.16
CA ARG A 109 -14.33 8.50 4.74
C ARG A 109 -13.97 9.98 4.88
N ARG A 110 -14.84 10.88 4.40
CA ARG A 110 -14.64 12.33 4.51
C ARG A 110 -14.55 12.77 5.97
N ASN A 111 -15.46 12.30 6.81
CA ASN A 111 -15.48 12.64 8.24
C ASN A 111 -14.22 12.14 8.95
N PHE A 112 -13.77 10.92 8.62
CA PHE A 112 -12.53 10.37 9.15
C PHE A 112 -11.31 11.22 8.79
N LEU A 113 -11.18 11.64 7.53
CA LEU A 113 -10.09 12.52 7.08
C LEU A 113 -10.07 13.84 7.86
N VAL A 114 -11.24 14.47 8.03
CA VAL A 114 -11.37 15.74 8.77
C VAL A 114 -10.96 15.57 10.23
N LEU A 115 -11.44 14.52 10.91
CA LEU A 115 -11.13 14.25 12.31
C LEU A 115 -9.65 13.96 12.56
N ASN A 116 -8.96 13.41 11.57
CA ASN A 116 -7.53 13.11 11.64
C ASN A 116 -6.64 14.21 11.03
N GLY A 117 -7.22 15.36 10.67
CA GLY A 117 -6.46 16.50 10.13
C GLY A 117 -5.80 16.25 8.77
N LEU A 118 -6.33 15.30 7.99
CA LEU A 118 -5.85 14.99 6.64
C LEU A 118 -6.65 15.80 5.61
N GLN A 119 -5.96 16.39 4.63
CA GLN A 119 -6.65 17.11 3.57
C GLN A 119 -7.38 16.14 2.63
N HIS A 120 -8.59 16.53 2.22
CA HIS A 120 -9.32 15.77 1.23
C HIS A 120 -8.59 15.82 -0.12
N ARG A 121 -8.28 14.64 -0.66
CA ARG A 121 -7.72 14.47 -2.00
C ARG A 121 -8.64 13.59 -2.85
N LYS A 122 -8.38 13.51 -4.16
CA LYS A 122 -8.97 12.42 -4.96
C LYS A 122 -8.25 11.13 -4.58
N THR A 123 -8.96 10.00 -4.69
CA THR A 123 -8.35 8.70 -4.41
C THR A 123 -7.09 8.49 -5.25
N ALA A 124 -6.08 7.88 -4.65
CA ALA A 124 -4.84 7.54 -5.35
C ALA A 124 -5.02 6.34 -6.29
N PHE A 125 -6.07 5.54 -6.08
CA PHE A 125 -6.36 4.32 -6.82
C PHE A 125 -7.31 4.57 -8.00
N THR A 126 -7.08 3.85 -9.08
CA THR A 126 -7.88 3.87 -10.30
C THR A 126 -9.21 3.17 -10.09
N ALA A 127 -10.23 3.61 -10.84
CA ALA A 127 -11.58 3.03 -10.76
C ALA A 127 -11.58 1.51 -11.01
N THR A 128 -10.72 1.02 -11.90
CA THR A 128 -10.59 -0.42 -12.17
C THR A 128 -10.21 -1.23 -10.93
N VAL A 129 -9.31 -0.71 -10.09
CA VAL A 129 -8.91 -1.38 -8.84
C VAL A 129 -10.02 -1.28 -7.80
N VAL A 130 -10.68 -0.12 -7.70
CA VAL A 130 -11.83 0.09 -6.81
C VAL A 130 -12.99 -0.83 -7.17
N GLU A 131 -13.26 -1.09 -8.45
CA GLU A 131 -14.32 -2.02 -8.88
C GLU A 131 -13.93 -3.50 -8.72
N ALA A 132 -12.63 -3.79 -8.74
CA ALA A 132 -12.10 -5.16 -8.66
C ALA A 132 -12.07 -5.73 -7.22
N GLN A 133 -12.73 -5.11 -6.25
CA GLN A 133 -12.69 -5.47 -4.82
C GLN A 133 -13.39 -6.80 -4.46
N ARG A 134 -12.92 -7.91 -5.03
CA ARG A 134 -13.20 -9.27 -4.56
C ARG A 134 -11.93 -9.90 -3.99
N VAL A 135 -11.23 -9.11 -3.19
CA VAL A 135 -9.93 -9.44 -2.62
C VAL A 135 -10.11 -10.39 -1.44
N VAL A 136 -9.45 -11.54 -1.48
CA VAL A 136 -9.51 -12.56 -0.43
C VAL A 136 -8.54 -12.24 0.73
N LEU A 137 -7.60 -11.31 0.50
CA LEU A 137 -6.45 -11.03 1.36
C LEU A 137 -6.27 -9.51 1.59
N ALA A 138 -7.32 -8.84 2.07
CA ALA A 138 -7.29 -7.39 2.34
C ALA A 138 -6.28 -7.02 3.45
N ALA A 139 -6.15 -7.86 4.48
CA ALA A 139 -5.20 -7.65 5.58
C ALA A 139 -3.75 -7.61 5.08
N ASP A 140 -3.35 -8.48 4.15
CA ASP A 140 -2.00 -8.47 3.56
C ASP A 140 -1.66 -7.15 2.85
N ILE A 141 -2.62 -6.55 2.16
CA ILE A 141 -2.44 -5.28 1.45
C ILE A 141 -2.33 -4.13 2.44
N VAL A 142 -3.18 -4.12 3.48
CA VAL A 142 -3.11 -3.13 4.56
C VAL A 142 -1.78 -3.26 5.30
N ASN A 143 -1.33 -4.48 5.62
CA ASN A 143 -0.06 -4.77 6.28
C ASN A 143 1.14 -4.30 5.44
N PHE A 144 1.12 -4.57 4.14
CA PHE A 144 2.12 -4.04 3.21
C PHE A 144 2.20 -2.50 3.28
N HIS A 145 1.05 -1.82 3.31
CA HIS A 145 1.02 -0.36 3.37
C HIS A 145 1.51 0.19 4.72
N VAL A 146 1.21 -0.52 5.81
CA VAL A 146 1.75 -0.23 7.14
C VAL A 146 3.28 -0.37 7.16
N ASP A 147 3.84 -1.41 6.54
CA ASP A 147 5.29 -1.61 6.40
C ASP A 147 5.95 -0.42 5.66
N VAL A 148 5.28 0.09 4.61
CA VAL A 148 5.74 1.24 3.82
C VAL A 148 5.75 2.50 4.68
N ILE A 149 4.66 2.77 5.42
CA ILE A 149 4.57 3.92 6.32
C ILE A 149 5.62 3.85 7.42
N HIS A 150 5.79 2.69 8.06
CA HIS A 150 6.79 2.49 9.10
C HIS A 150 8.20 2.74 8.57
N SER A 151 8.55 2.13 7.45
CA SER A 151 9.86 2.30 6.81
C SER A 151 10.13 3.75 6.40
N TYR A 152 9.11 4.44 5.90
CA TYR A 152 9.18 5.87 5.59
C TYR A 152 9.47 6.70 6.84
N ALA A 153 8.68 6.52 7.91
CA ALA A 153 8.83 7.27 9.15
C ALA A 153 10.21 7.04 9.77
N ALA A 154 10.64 5.78 9.87
CA ALA A 154 11.92 5.42 10.47
C ALA A 154 13.13 6.00 9.70
N LYS A 155 13.05 6.10 8.37
CA LYS A 155 14.20 6.48 7.53
C LYS A 155 14.21 7.94 7.09
N HIS A 156 13.05 8.52 6.82
CA HIS A 156 12.92 9.79 6.11
C HIS A 156 12.24 10.90 6.91
N ASP A 157 11.38 10.55 7.88
CA ASP A 157 10.68 11.53 8.72
C ASP A 157 10.48 11.03 10.17
N PRO A 158 11.57 10.80 10.94
CA PRO A 158 11.47 10.19 12.28
C PRO A 158 10.69 11.05 13.27
N ASP A 159 10.73 12.37 13.12
CA ASP A 159 10.01 13.31 13.98
C ASP A 159 8.49 13.21 13.80
N ALA A 160 8.03 12.78 12.62
CA ALA A 160 6.61 12.57 12.34
C ALA A 160 6.08 11.19 12.74
N MET A 161 6.94 10.30 13.25
CA MET A 161 6.57 8.90 13.54
C MET A 161 5.44 8.78 14.55
N ARG A 162 5.45 9.57 15.64
CA ARG A 162 4.36 9.60 16.64
C ARG A 162 3.03 10.09 16.05
N PRO A 163 2.96 11.23 15.34
CA PRO A 163 1.76 11.63 14.61
C PRO A 163 1.25 10.57 13.64
N MET A 164 2.14 9.98 12.83
CA MET A 164 1.76 8.96 11.84
C MET A 164 1.21 7.71 12.51
N LEU A 165 1.83 7.23 13.58
CA LEU A 165 1.36 6.09 14.37
C LEU A 165 -0.10 6.25 14.80
N ARG A 166 -0.50 7.44 15.26
CA ARG A 166 -1.88 7.68 15.71
C ARG A 166 -2.87 7.53 14.58
N THR A 167 -2.55 8.08 13.41
CA THR A 167 -3.40 7.98 12.22
C THR A 167 -3.45 6.54 11.70
N VAL A 168 -2.32 5.83 11.68
CA VAL A 168 -2.28 4.40 11.31
C VAL A 168 -3.16 3.59 12.25
N LEU A 169 -3.02 3.76 13.57
CA LEU A 169 -3.84 3.06 14.55
C LEU A 169 -5.33 3.38 14.40
N ALA A 170 -5.69 4.64 14.11
CA ALA A 170 -7.07 5.02 13.82
C ALA A 170 -7.61 4.34 12.55
N CYS A 171 -6.79 4.22 11.50
CA CYS A 171 -7.16 3.47 10.29
C CYS A 171 -7.39 1.99 10.61
N LEU A 172 -6.50 1.37 11.37
CA LEU A 172 -6.65 -0.03 11.77
C LEU A 172 -7.88 -0.26 12.66
N GLY A 173 -8.27 0.73 13.47
CA GLY A 173 -9.52 0.70 14.23
C GLY A 173 -10.78 0.69 13.34
N VAL A 174 -10.74 1.36 12.19
CA VAL A 174 -11.81 1.30 11.18
C VAL A 174 -11.77 -0.02 10.41
N PHE A 175 -10.57 -0.49 10.09
CA PHE A 175 -10.39 -1.77 9.37
C PHE A 175 -10.88 -2.96 10.20
N ALA A 176 -10.67 -2.90 11.52
CA ALA A 176 -11.15 -3.85 12.52
C ALA A 176 -10.70 -5.31 12.33
N GLU A 177 -9.65 -5.56 11.55
CA GLU A 177 -9.01 -6.88 11.42
C GLU A 177 -7.92 -7.07 12.46
N GLN A 178 -8.03 -8.14 13.26
CA GLN A 178 -7.10 -8.44 14.35
C GLN A 178 -5.67 -8.66 13.83
N GLU A 179 -5.51 -9.36 12.72
CA GLU A 179 -4.21 -9.64 12.10
C GLU A 179 -3.44 -8.36 11.77
N ALA A 180 -4.12 -7.33 11.27
CA ALA A 180 -3.49 -6.07 10.94
C ALA A 180 -3.03 -5.28 12.18
N LEU A 181 -3.78 -5.40 13.28
CA LEU A 181 -3.40 -4.81 14.56
C LEU A 181 -2.20 -5.53 15.19
N GLU A 182 -2.16 -6.86 15.13
CA GLU A 182 -1.02 -7.66 15.59
C GLU A 182 0.24 -7.33 14.78
N HIS A 183 0.11 -7.24 13.46
CA HIS A 183 1.18 -6.83 12.56
C HIS A 183 1.71 -5.43 12.87
N PHE A 184 0.82 -4.47 13.09
CA PHE A 184 1.19 -3.12 13.53
C PHE A 184 1.97 -3.13 14.85
N CYS A 185 1.55 -3.93 15.84
CA CYS A 185 2.21 -4.05 17.14
C CYS A 185 3.58 -4.76 17.07
N SER A 186 3.86 -5.52 16.00
CA SER A 186 5.16 -6.15 15.79
C SER A 186 6.28 -5.16 15.44
N HIS A 187 5.92 -3.94 15.02
CA HIS A 187 6.85 -2.89 14.66
C HIS A 187 7.31 -2.08 15.87
N THR A 188 8.57 -1.64 15.85
CA THR A 188 9.09 -0.65 16.80
C THR A 188 8.87 0.75 16.22
N TRP A 189 7.80 1.41 16.63
CA TRP A 189 7.42 2.77 16.25
C TRP A 189 8.06 3.84 17.15
#